data_AF-A0A8C0R3U7-F1
#
_entry.id   AF-A0A8C0R3U7-F1
#
_cell.length_a   1.000
_cell.length_b   1.000
_cell.length_c   1.000
_cell.angle_alpha   90.00
_cell.angle_beta   90.00
_cell.angle_gamma   90.00
#
_symmetry.space_group_name_H-M   'P 1'
#
loop_
_entity.id
_entity.type
_entity.pdbx_description
1 polymer ?
#
loop_
_entity_poly.entity_id
_entity_poly.type
_entity_poly.pdbx_seq_one_letter_code
_entity_poly.pdbx_strand_id
1 'polypeptide(L)'
;TAGCPNSLIKELHHFRILGEEQYNRYQQYGAEECVLQMGGVLCPSPGCGAGLLPEPGVRKVTCEGSNDLGCGFIFCRECKEEYHEGECSTLFEASGAVTQAYKVDEKAAEQARWEEASKETIKKTTKPCPRCHVPRGCMHMKCPQPQCQLEWCWTCSCEWNRTCMGDHWFDV
;
A
#
# COMPACT_ATOMS: atom_id res chain seq x y z
N THR A 1 16.44 8.86 -9.04
CA THR A 1 15.15 9.47 -8.66
C THR A 1 14.38 8.48 -7.80
N ALA A 2 13.87 8.90 -6.64
CA ALA A 2 12.87 8.09 -5.92
C ALA A 2 11.48 8.31 -6.51
N GLY A 3 10.64 7.28 -6.39
CA GLY A 3 9.39 7.16 -7.14
C GLY A 3 9.55 6.16 -8.28
N CYS A 4 9.88 4.92 -7.93
CA CYS A 4 10.00 3.84 -8.90
C CYS A 4 8.66 3.66 -9.64
N PRO A 5 8.65 3.56 -10.98
CA PRO A 5 7.43 3.27 -11.70
C PRO A 5 6.91 1.88 -11.33
N ASN A 6 5.59 1.71 -11.29
CA ASN A 6 4.93 0.44 -11.03
C ASN A 6 5.26 -0.20 -9.66
N SER A 7 5.62 0.59 -8.65
CA SER A 7 6.01 0.10 -7.32
C SER A 7 4.97 0.38 -6.22
N LEU A 8 3.70 0.54 -6.57
CA LEU A 8 2.63 0.71 -5.58
C LEU A 8 2.46 -0.57 -4.75
N ILE A 9 2.34 -0.42 -3.44
CA ILE A 9 2.01 -1.51 -2.52
C ILE A 9 0.60 -2.01 -2.84
N LYS A 10 0.47 -3.29 -3.17
CA LYS A 10 -0.81 -3.89 -3.62
C LYS A 10 -1.70 -4.39 -2.47
N GLU A 11 -1.08 -4.79 -1.36
CA GLU A 11 -1.79 -5.34 -0.21
C GLU A 11 -2.00 -4.25 0.84
N LEU A 12 -3.25 -3.80 0.98
CA LEU A 12 -3.65 -2.67 1.83
C LEU A 12 -3.40 -2.93 3.33
N HIS A 13 -3.38 -4.20 3.75
CA HIS A 13 -3.14 -4.56 5.15
C HIS A 13 -1.74 -4.17 5.63
N HIS A 14 -0.77 -3.94 4.73
CA HIS A 14 0.53 -3.41 5.11
C HIS A 14 0.42 -2.06 5.83
N PHE A 15 -0.59 -1.23 5.50
CA PHE A 15 -0.79 0.07 6.14
C PHE A 15 -1.29 -0.04 7.58
N ARG A 16 -1.73 -1.21 8.05
CA ARG A 16 -2.05 -1.43 9.48
C ARG A 16 -0.83 -1.23 10.39
N ILE A 17 0.39 -1.34 9.86
CA ILE A 17 1.62 -1.06 10.61
C ILE A 17 1.69 0.38 11.13
N LEU A 18 0.94 1.31 10.52
CA LEU A 18 0.86 2.72 10.95
C LEU A 18 0.05 2.92 12.24
N GLY A 19 -0.65 1.89 12.73
CA GLY A 19 -1.56 1.96 13.86
C GLY A 19 -3.00 2.28 13.44
N GLU A 20 -3.96 2.00 14.33
CA GLU A 20 -5.39 2.06 14.02
C GLU A 20 -5.86 3.46 13.61
N GLU A 21 -5.43 4.51 14.31
CA GLU A 21 -5.83 5.89 14.00
C GLU A 21 -5.43 6.29 12.57
N GLN A 22 -4.18 6.02 12.18
CA GLN A 22 -3.67 6.35 10.86
C GLN A 22 -4.27 5.46 9.78
N TYR A 23 -4.50 4.19 10.08
CA TYR A 23 -5.15 3.27 9.15
C TYR A 23 -6.62 3.66 8.88
N ASN A 24 -7.35 4.09 9.90
CA ASN A 24 -8.72 4.60 9.73
C ASN A 24 -8.74 5.86 8.86
N ARG A 25 -7.80 6.79 9.07
CA ARG A 25 -7.63 7.96 8.21
C ARG A 25 -7.28 7.58 6.77
N TYR A 26 -6.40 6.61 6.58
CA TYR A 26 -6.05 6.07 5.26
C TYR A 26 -7.28 5.49 4.54
N GLN A 27 -8.10 4.71 5.23
CA GLN A 27 -9.33 4.15 4.66
C GLN A 27 -10.32 5.24 4.25
N GLN A 28 -10.48 6.27 5.09
CA GLN A 28 -11.34 7.41 4.79
C GLN A 28 -10.84 8.17 3.54
N TYR A 29 -9.55 8.52 3.49
CA TYR A 29 -8.96 9.18 2.32
C TYR A 29 -9.09 8.31 1.05
N GLY A 30 -8.91 6.99 1.16
CA GLY A 30 -9.11 6.08 0.04
C GLY A 30 -10.54 6.10 -0.51
N ALA A 31 -11.55 6.19 0.37
CA ALA A 31 -12.94 6.31 -0.04
C ALA A 31 -13.24 7.69 -0.67
N GLU A 32 -12.72 8.76 -0.07
CA GLU A 32 -12.85 10.13 -0.57
C GLU A 32 -12.24 10.31 -1.97
N GLU A 33 -11.00 9.83 -2.17
CA GLU A 33 -10.32 9.88 -3.47
C GLU A 33 -11.06 9.05 -4.54
N CYS A 34 -11.63 7.91 -4.16
CA CYS A 34 -12.45 7.10 -5.07
C CYS A 34 -13.68 7.88 -5.56
N VAL A 35 -14.39 8.56 -4.66
CA VAL A 35 -15.53 9.42 -5.02
C VAL A 35 -15.11 10.51 -6.00
N LEU A 36 -13.98 11.18 -5.74
CA LEU A 36 -13.45 12.24 -6.61
C LEU A 36 -13.05 11.70 -7.99
N GLN A 37 -12.40 10.54 -8.05
CA GLN A 37 -12.02 9.89 -9.32
C GLN A 37 -13.22 9.48 -10.16
N MET A 38 -14.34 9.13 -9.53
CA MET A 38 -15.61 8.87 -10.22
C MET A 38 -16.35 10.16 -10.64
N GLY A 39 -15.76 11.33 -10.44
CA GLY A 39 -16.35 12.63 -10.77
C GLY A 39 -17.35 13.15 -9.73
N GLY A 40 -17.36 12.58 -8.53
CA GLY A 40 -18.16 13.01 -7.39
C GLY A 40 -17.62 14.27 -6.71
N VAL A 41 -18.19 14.56 -5.53
CA VAL A 41 -17.79 15.70 -4.69
C VAL A 41 -17.94 15.35 -3.21
N LEU A 42 -17.09 15.93 -2.37
CA LEU A 42 -17.20 15.82 -0.91
C LEU A 42 -18.01 16.98 -0.35
N CYS A 43 -18.85 16.71 0.66
CA CYS A 43 -19.57 17.74 1.38
C CYS A 43 -18.59 18.67 2.13
N PRO A 44 -18.63 19.99 1.90
CA PRO A 44 -17.73 20.96 2.53
C PRO A 44 -18.13 21.34 3.96
N SER A 45 -19.31 20.89 4.42
CA SER A 45 -19.81 21.22 5.75
C SER A 45 -18.85 20.70 6.85
N PRO A 46 -18.43 21.55 7.80
CA PRO A 46 -17.52 21.15 8.87
C PRO A 46 -18.05 19.94 9.65
N GLY A 47 -17.23 18.90 9.74
CA GLY A 47 -17.59 17.66 10.45
C GLY A 47 -18.46 16.67 9.67
N CYS A 48 -18.82 16.98 8.40
CA CYS A 48 -19.55 16.05 7.54
C CYS A 48 -18.62 15.24 6.61
N GLY A 49 -18.09 15.87 5.55
CA GLY A 49 -17.19 15.20 4.60
C GLY A 49 -17.82 14.06 3.77
N ALA A 50 -19.14 13.94 3.74
CA ALA A 50 -19.82 12.86 3.00
C ALA A 50 -19.47 12.89 1.50
N GLY A 51 -19.14 11.74 0.93
CA GLY A 51 -18.89 11.57 -0.50
C GLY A 51 -20.19 11.43 -1.29
N LEU A 52 -20.40 12.30 -2.28
CA LEU A 52 -21.62 12.39 -3.07
C LEU A 52 -21.31 12.18 -4.56
N LEU A 53 -22.20 11.47 -5.25
CA LEU A 53 -22.12 11.22 -6.69
C LEU A 53 -23.31 11.87 -7.42
N PRO A 54 -23.38 13.21 -7.50
CA PRO A 54 -24.43 13.89 -8.23
C PRO A 54 -24.28 13.69 -9.74
N GLU A 55 -25.38 13.85 -10.47
CA GLU A 55 -25.35 13.78 -11.94
C GLU A 55 -24.34 14.80 -12.53
N PRO A 56 -23.66 14.45 -13.64
CA PRO A 56 -22.77 15.38 -14.33
C PRO A 56 -23.48 16.67 -14.72
N GLY A 57 -22.83 17.82 -14.50
CA GLY A 57 -23.38 19.13 -14.89
C GLY A 57 -24.40 19.73 -13.90
N VAL A 58 -24.84 18.97 -12.89
CA VAL A 58 -25.68 19.54 -11.83
C VAL A 58 -24.79 20.35 -10.88
N ARG A 59 -25.09 21.66 -10.78
CA ARG A 59 -24.33 22.59 -9.93
C ARG A 59 -24.85 22.66 -8.49
N LYS A 60 -26.14 22.40 -8.29
CA LYS A 60 -26.78 22.36 -6.97
C LYS A 60 -26.64 20.97 -6.39
N VAL A 61 -25.85 20.81 -5.34
CA VAL A 61 -25.66 19.52 -4.67
C VAL A 61 -26.24 19.61 -3.26
N THR A 62 -27.13 18.68 -2.92
CA THR A 62 -27.63 18.53 -1.55
C THR A 62 -26.90 17.36 -0.90
N CYS A 63 -26.38 17.58 0.30
CA CYS A 63 -25.84 16.52 1.15
C CYS A 63 -26.98 15.71 1.79
N GLU A 64 -27.64 14.92 0.96
CA GLU A 64 -28.60 13.88 1.35
C GLU A 64 -27.88 12.54 1.21
N GLY A 65 -27.36 12.02 2.32
CA GLY A 65 -26.74 10.70 2.33
C GLY A 65 -27.80 9.62 2.09
N SER A 66 -27.41 8.49 1.50
CA SER A 66 -28.23 7.28 1.59
C SER A 66 -28.43 6.91 3.07
N ASN A 67 -29.68 6.81 3.53
CA ASN A 67 -30.09 6.58 4.94
C ASN A 67 -29.82 7.75 5.91
N ASP A 68 -30.15 9.00 5.54
CA ASP A 68 -30.15 10.17 6.45
C ASP A 68 -28.79 10.51 7.11
N LEU A 69 -27.69 10.00 6.57
CA LEU A 69 -26.31 10.29 7.00
C LEU A 69 -25.76 11.61 6.44
N GLY A 70 -26.53 12.30 5.60
CA GLY A 70 -26.17 13.62 5.10
C GLY A 70 -26.47 14.72 6.12
N CYS A 71 -25.73 15.83 6.06
CA CYS A 71 -25.99 16.97 6.94
C CYS A 71 -27.07 17.93 6.41
N GLY A 72 -27.66 17.64 5.25
CA GLY A 72 -28.69 18.48 4.61
C GLY A 72 -28.15 19.77 3.97
N PHE A 73 -26.83 20.00 4.02
CA PHE A 73 -26.22 21.20 3.44
C PHE A 73 -26.38 21.23 1.92
N ILE A 74 -26.84 22.35 1.37
CA ILE A 74 -27.02 22.56 -0.06
C ILE A 74 -25.92 23.52 -0.54
N PHE A 75 -25.05 23.03 -1.42
CA PHE A 75 -23.85 23.74 -1.82
C PHE A 75 -23.64 23.74 -3.34
N CYS A 76 -22.83 24.67 -3.81
CA CYS A 76 -22.40 24.78 -5.19
C CYS A 76 -21.26 23.78 -5.47
N ARG A 77 -21.45 22.94 -6.49
CA ARG A 77 -20.44 21.96 -6.93
C ARG A 77 -19.09 22.59 -7.24
N GLU A 78 -19.06 23.81 -7.77
CA GLU A 78 -17.84 24.46 -8.25
C GLU A 78 -17.04 25.06 -7.09
N CYS A 79 -17.58 26.10 -6.45
CA CYS A 79 -16.89 26.85 -5.39
C CYS A 79 -16.97 26.20 -4.00
N LYS A 80 -17.80 25.18 -3.80
CA LYS A 80 -18.04 24.51 -2.49
C LYS A 80 -18.67 25.41 -1.41
N GLU A 81 -19.18 26.58 -1.78
CA GLU A 81 -19.95 27.47 -0.90
C GLU A 81 -21.45 27.14 -0.91
N GLU A 82 -22.25 27.81 -0.08
CA GLU A 82 -23.72 27.74 -0.12
C GLU A 82 -24.25 27.91 -1.55
N TYR A 83 -25.27 27.12 -1.91
CA TYR A 83 -25.80 27.17 -3.26
C TYR A 83 -26.31 28.57 -3.60
N HIS A 84 -25.90 29.06 -4.78
CA HIS A 84 -26.30 30.34 -5.31
C HIS A 84 -26.69 30.21 -6.78
N GLU A 85 -27.46 31.18 -7.29
CA GLU A 85 -27.69 31.35 -8.73
C GLU A 85 -26.62 32.29 -9.32
N GLY A 86 -26.34 32.19 -10.61
CA GLY A 86 -25.29 32.99 -11.28
C GLY A 86 -23.86 32.51 -11.04
N GLU A 87 -22.87 33.28 -11.49
CA GLU A 87 -21.45 32.88 -11.46
C GLU A 87 -20.86 32.80 -10.05
N CYS A 88 -19.82 31.99 -9.86
CA CYS A 88 -19.10 31.91 -8.58
C CYS A 88 -18.25 33.17 -8.38
N SER A 89 -18.41 33.82 -7.24
CA SER A 89 -17.67 35.03 -6.86
C SER A 89 -16.19 34.78 -6.60
N THR A 90 -15.80 33.55 -6.29
CA THR A 90 -14.43 33.12 -6.01
C THR A 90 -14.07 31.91 -6.87
N LEU A 91 -13.57 32.14 -8.08
CA LEU A 91 -12.80 31.11 -8.78
C LEU A 91 -11.43 31.03 -8.10
N PHE A 92 -11.33 30.27 -7.01
CA PHE A 92 -10.01 29.88 -6.52
C PHE A 92 -9.37 29.02 -7.60
N GLU A 93 -8.25 29.49 -8.16
CA GLU A 93 -7.42 28.69 -9.06
C GLU A 93 -7.17 27.35 -8.37
N ALA A 94 -7.62 26.26 -9.00
CA ALA A 94 -7.30 24.92 -8.54
C ALA A 94 -5.79 24.84 -8.43
N SER A 95 -5.25 24.79 -7.20
CA SER A 95 -3.85 24.45 -6.99
C SER A 95 -3.70 23.03 -7.51
N GLY A 96 -3.32 22.91 -8.78
CA GLY A 96 -3.03 21.64 -9.42
C GLY A 96 -2.10 20.85 -8.51
N ALA A 97 -2.35 19.54 -8.43
CA ALA A 97 -1.56 18.61 -7.63
C ALA A 97 -0.08 18.97 -7.74
N VAL A 98 0.47 19.53 -6.68
CA VAL A 98 1.89 19.86 -6.61
C VAL A 98 2.58 18.51 -6.77
N THR A 99 3.29 18.31 -7.88
CA THR A 99 4.26 17.23 -8.01
C THR A 99 5.35 17.51 -6.97
N GLN A 100 5.10 17.14 -5.72
CA GLN A 100 6.09 17.14 -4.67
C GLN A 100 7.10 16.08 -5.07
N ALA A 101 8.20 16.53 -5.67
CA ALA A 101 9.36 15.70 -5.89
C ALA A 101 9.92 15.34 -4.50
N TYR A 102 9.53 14.17 -3.99
CA TYR A 102 10.12 13.59 -2.79
C TYR A 102 11.63 13.46 -3.02
N LYS A 103 12.43 14.26 -2.30
CA LYS A 103 13.89 14.21 -2.39
C LYS A 103 14.38 12.98 -1.65
N VAL A 104 14.95 12.04 -2.38
CA VAL A 104 15.66 10.90 -1.83
C VAL A 104 17.10 10.95 -2.32
N ASP A 105 18.02 10.69 -1.40
CA ASP A 105 19.45 10.64 -1.69
C ASP A 105 19.79 9.45 -2.60
N GLU A 106 20.54 9.72 -3.65
CA GLU A 106 20.86 8.73 -4.69
C GLU A 106 21.75 7.61 -4.17
N LYS A 107 22.74 7.93 -3.32
CA LYS A 107 23.64 6.93 -2.74
C LYS A 107 22.93 6.02 -1.75
N ALA A 108 22.04 6.58 -0.93
CA ALA A 108 21.20 5.81 -0.03
C ALA A 108 20.28 4.84 -0.80
N ALA A 109 19.70 5.27 -1.93
CA ALA A 109 18.87 4.43 -2.77
C ALA A 109 19.64 3.26 -3.41
N GLU A 110 20.88 3.49 -3.85
CA GLU A 110 21.75 2.43 -4.39
C GLU A 110 22.10 1.38 -3.33
N GLN A 111 22.43 1.82 -2.11
CA GLN A 111 22.81 0.94 -1.00
C GLN A 111 21.64 0.12 -0.44
N ALA A 112 20.41 0.65 -0.51
CA ALA A 112 19.22 -0.01 0.01
C ALA A 112 18.62 -1.10 -0.93
N ARG A 113 19.33 -1.50 -1.98
CA ARG A 113 18.87 -2.55 -2.91
C ARG A 113 19.03 -3.94 -2.30
N TRP A 114 17.93 -4.67 -2.18
CA TRP A 114 17.92 -6.06 -1.68
C TRP A 114 18.86 -6.99 -2.48
N GLU A 115 18.93 -6.81 -3.79
CA GLU A 115 19.68 -7.69 -4.69
C GLU A 115 21.22 -7.55 -4.58
N GLU A 116 21.78 -6.36 -4.30
CA GLU A 116 23.25 -6.21 -4.23
C GLU A 116 23.85 -6.73 -2.92
N ALA A 117 23.05 -6.88 -1.85
CA ALA A 117 23.45 -7.62 -0.66
C ALA A 117 23.74 -9.11 -0.96
N SER A 118 23.28 -9.62 -2.12
CA SER A 118 23.28 -11.05 -2.45
C SER A 118 24.67 -11.66 -2.62
N LYS A 119 25.72 -10.92 -3.00
CA LYS A 119 27.05 -11.55 -3.23
C LYS A 119 27.70 -12.05 -1.94
N GLU A 120 27.50 -11.34 -0.83
CA GLU A 120 27.91 -11.82 0.49
C GLU A 120 26.90 -12.84 1.04
N THR A 121 25.61 -12.64 0.79
CA THR A 121 24.55 -13.56 1.21
C THR A 121 24.74 -14.94 0.58
N ILE A 122 25.06 -15.07 -0.71
CA ILE A 122 25.31 -16.34 -1.41
C ILE A 122 26.44 -17.15 -0.74
N LYS A 123 27.51 -16.49 -0.27
CA LYS A 123 28.60 -17.15 0.47
C LYS A 123 28.14 -17.62 1.85
N LYS A 124 27.26 -16.87 2.52
CA LYS A 124 26.68 -17.22 3.84
C LYS A 124 25.53 -18.23 3.73
N THR A 125 24.89 -18.33 2.57
CA THR A 125 23.78 -19.25 2.29
C THR A 125 24.26 -20.55 1.62
N THR A 126 25.43 -21.06 1.98
CA THR A 126 25.82 -22.45 1.66
C THR A 126 25.95 -23.22 2.97
N LYS A 127 25.00 -24.11 3.29
CA LYS A 127 24.99 -24.91 4.54
C LYS A 127 25.17 -26.40 4.22
N PRO A 128 25.91 -27.13 5.07
CA PRO A 128 26.08 -28.57 4.94
C PRO A 128 24.81 -29.32 5.35
N CYS A 129 24.54 -30.46 4.70
CA CYS A 129 23.45 -31.36 5.11
C CYS A 129 23.69 -31.89 6.54
N PRO A 130 22.69 -31.88 7.44
CA PRO A 130 22.84 -32.36 8.83
C PRO A 130 23.22 -33.85 8.94
N ARG A 131 22.93 -34.64 7.91
CA ARG A 131 23.22 -36.09 7.89
C ARG A 131 24.54 -36.43 7.20
N CYS A 132 24.82 -35.84 6.03
CA CYS A 132 25.97 -36.24 5.21
C CYS A 132 27.02 -35.13 5.01
N HIS A 133 26.80 -33.94 5.57
CA HIS A 133 27.72 -32.79 5.58
C HIS A 133 28.11 -32.21 4.22
N VAL A 134 27.47 -32.65 3.13
CA VAL A 134 27.70 -32.10 1.79
C VAL A 134 27.11 -30.67 1.71
N PRO A 135 27.90 -29.66 1.30
CA PRO A 135 27.45 -28.27 1.17
C PRO A 135 26.49 -28.08 -0.01
N ARG A 136 25.48 -27.21 0.15
CA ARG A 136 24.51 -26.85 -0.88
C ARG A 136 24.01 -25.42 -0.69
N GLY A 137 23.48 -24.80 -1.75
CA GLY A 137 23.10 -23.37 -1.76
C GLY A 137 21.64 -23.02 -2.11
N CYS A 138 20.67 -23.93 -1.97
CA CYS A 138 19.22 -23.65 -2.21
C CYS A 138 18.36 -24.18 -1.06
N MET A 139 17.25 -23.51 -0.72
CA MET A 139 16.50 -23.58 0.55
C MET A 139 15.56 -24.79 0.71
N HIS A 140 15.04 -25.37 -0.37
CA HIS A 140 14.10 -26.49 -0.29
C HIS A 140 14.86 -27.80 -0.51
N MET A 141 15.14 -28.52 0.58
CA MET A 141 16.25 -29.49 0.55
C MET A 141 15.82 -30.90 0.91
N LYS A 142 15.44 -31.63 -0.14
CA LYS A 142 15.80 -33.05 -0.20
C LYS A 142 17.30 -33.17 -0.52
N CYS A 143 18.04 -33.94 0.25
CA CYS A 143 19.47 -34.12 0.04
C CYS A 143 19.70 -34.84 -1.30
N PRO A 144 20.46 -34.26 -2.25
CA PRO A 144 20.64 -34.83 -3.58
C PRO A 144 21.56 -36.05 -3.58
N GLN A 145 22.30 -36.27 -2.48
CA GLN A 145 23.11 -37.47 -2.32
C GLN A 145 22.18 -38.69 -2.36
N PRO A 146 22.32 -39.60 -3.35
CA PRO A 146 21.40 -40.72 -3.54
C PRO A 146 21.25 -41.59 -2.28
N GLN A 147 22.32 -41.70 -1.50
CA GLN A 147 22.39 -42.46 -0.24
C GLN A 147 21.83 -41.72 0.98
N CYS A 148 21.53 -40.42 0.88
CA CYS A 148 21.04 -39.61 2.00
C CYS A 148 19.55 -39.29 1.87
N GLN A 149 19.16 -38.65 0.75
CA GLN A 149 17.77 -38.27 0.41
C GLN A 149 16.97 -37.55 1.53
N LEU A 150 17.62 -37.07 2.59
CA LEU A 150 17.00 -36.42 3.75
C LEU A 150 16.29 -35.14 3.32
N GLU A 151 15.04 -34.98 3.72
CA GLU A 151 14.33 -33.71 3.69
C GLU A 151 14.66 -32.92 4.96
N TRP A 152 15.22 -31.71 4.81
CA TRP A 152 15.68 -30.93 5.95
C TRP A 152 15.40 -29.44 5.78
N CYS A 153 15.23 -28.77 6.91
CA CYS A 153 15.02 -27.34 6.97
C CYS A 153 16.35 -26.60 6.88
N TRP A 154 16.48 -25.74 5.88
CA TRP A 154 17.66 -24.90 5.72
C TRP A 154 17.92 -23.97 6.92
N THR A 155 16.88 -23.32 7.44
CA THR A 155 17.00 -22.35 8.53
C THR A 155 17.45 -23.04 9.81
N CYS A 156 16.78 -24.12 10.20
CA CYS A 156 17.02 -24.85 11.45
C CYS A 156 18.14 -25.89 11.39
N SER A 157 18.59 -26.30 10.20
CA SER A 157 19.56 -27.39 10.02
C SER A 157 19.14 -28.71 10.71
N CYS A 158 17.85 -29.03 10.65
CA CYS A 158 17.25 -30.24 11.21
C CYS A 158 16.32 -30.93 10.20
N GLU A 159 15.86 -32.15 10.51
CA GLU A 159 14.89 -32.86 9.66
C GLU A 159 13.59 -32.05 9.49
N TRP A 160 13.07 -32.05 8.27
CA TRP A 160 11.92 -31.24 7.89
C TRP A 160 10.69 -31.62 8.72
N ASN A 161 10.02 -30.61 9.27
CA ASN A 161 8.87 -30.81 10.16
C ASN A 161 7.84 -29.68 9.99
N ARG A 162 6.67 -29.87 10.61
CA ARG A 162 5.53 -28.95 10.48
C ARG A 162 5.78 -27.56 11.10
N THR A 163 6.68 -27.46 12.09
CA THR A 163 7.08 -26.17 12.65
C THR A 163 7.90 -25.38 11.64
N CYS A 164 8.88 -26.01 11.00
CA CYS A 164 9.65 -25.38 9.92
C CYS A 164 8.77 -24.94 8.75
N MET A 165 7.77 -25.76 8.42
CA MET A 165 6.78 -25.47 7.38
C MET A 165 5.91 -24.25 7.73
N GLY A 166 5.53 -24.06 9.00
CA GLY A 166 4.71 -22.92 9.41
C GLY A 166 5.48 -21.60 9.51
N ASP A 167 6.70 -21.67 10.04
CA ASP A 167 7.44 -20.47 10.45
C ASP A 167 8.32 -19.89 9.33
N HIS A 168 8.91 -20.74 8.48
CA HIS A 168 9.88 -20.33 7.46
C HIS A 168 9.90 -21.32 6.30
N TRP A 169 8.71 -21.57 5.72
CA TRP A 169 8.58 -22.44 4.54
C TRP A 169 9.50 -21.98 3.40
N PHE A 170 9.48 -20.68 3.12
CA PHE A 170 10.21 -20.03 2.05
C PHE A 170 11.02 -18.86 2.59
N ASP A 171 12.05 -18.47 1.85
CA ASP A 171 12.78 -17.23 2.09
C ASP A 171 12.02 -16.03 1.47
N VAL A 172 12.33 -14.80 1.90
CA VAL A 172 11.71 -13.55 1.42
C VAL A 172 12.59 -12.75 0.46
#